data_AF-A0A812EWY0-F1
#
_entry.id   AF-A0A812EWY0-F1
#
_cell.length_a   1.000
_cell.length_b   1.000
_cell.length_c   1.000
_cell.angle_alpha   90.00
_cell.angle_beta   90.00
_cell.angle_gamma   90.00
#
_symmetry.space_group_name_H-M   'P 1'
#
loop_
_entity.id
_entity.type
_entity.pdbx_description
1 polymer ?
#
loop_
_entity_poly.entity_id
_entity_poly.type
_entity_poly.pdbx_seq_one_letter_code
_entity_poly.pdbx_strand_id
1 'polypeptide(L)' 'MDKNPNIRPTKGIFLKGSIIGAIITIPSLVAFFVSWIVLEDKITALIVGVVVHFIGMGFSFKISKKLFRIKTE' A
#
# COMPACT_ATOMS: atom_id res chain seq x y z
N MET A 1 22.71 -20.95 -9.66
CA MET A 1 21.45 -20.45 -9.08
C MET A 1 21.36 -20.99 -7.65
N ASP A 2 21.87 -20.23 -6.68
CA ASP A 2 21.76 -20.59 -5.26
C ASP A 2 20.32 -20.33 -4.80
N LYS A 3 19.58 -21.40 -4.53
CA LYS A 3 18.26 -21.31 -3.90
C LYS A 3 18.46 -21.65 -2.43
N ASN A 4 18.94 -20.67 -1.66
CA ASN A 4 19.11 -20.79 -0.20
C ASN A 4 17.76 -21.20 0.45
N PRO A 5 17.69 -22.39 1.10
CA PRO A 5 16.45 -22.97 1.61
C PRO A 5 15.92 -22.34 2.91
N ASN A 6 16.52 -21.26 3.42
CA ASN A 6 16.14 -20.63 4.69
C ASN A 6 15.51 -19.23 4.52
N ILE A 7 14.63 -19.07 3.53
CA ILE A 7 13.73 -17.90 3.47
C ILE A 7 12.60 -18.14 4.48
N ARG A 8 12.92 -18.12 5.78
CA ARG A 8 11.89 -17.90 6.78
C ARG A 8 11.40 -16.48 6.54
N PRO A 9 10.12 -16.26 6.24
CA PRO A 9 9.60 -14.90 6.17
C PRO A 9 9.71 -14.33 7.58
N THR A 10 10.84 -13.67 7.82
CA THR A 10 11.22 -13.17 9.13
C THR A 10 10.19 -12.12 9.48
N LYS A 11 9.77 -12.04 10.75
CA LYS A 11 8.73 -11.11 11.24
C LYS A 11 8.88 -9.68 10.69
N GLY A 12 10.11 -9.23 10.41
CA GLY A 12 10.40 -7.94 9.79
C GLY A 12 9.95 -7.75 8.34
N ILE A 13 9.91 -8.80 7.51
CA ILE A 13 9.42 -8.71 6.11
C ILE A 13 7.90 -8.57 6.10
N PHE A 14 7.21 -9.36 6.92
CA PHE A 14 5.76 -9.23 7.11
C PHE A 14 5.39 -7.86 7.64
N LEU A 15 6.10 -7.35 8.64
CA LEU A 15 5.81 -6.04 9.22
C LEU A 15 6.01 -4.92 8.19
N LYS A 16 7.10 -4.96 7.41
CA LYS A 16 7.35 -3.98 6.33
C LYS A 16 6.27 -4.05 5.24
N GLY A 17 5.90 -5.25 4.80
CA GLY A 17 4.85 -5.44 3.81
C GLY A 17 3.47 -4.97 4.31
N SER A 18 3.16 -5.23 5.58
CA SER A 18 1.91 -4.81 6.22
C SER A 18 1.83 -3.28 6.37
N ILE A 19 2.93 -2.61 6.73
CA ILE A 19 3.01 -1.15 6.77
C ILE A 19 2.78 -0.55 5.38
N ILE A 20 3.42 -1.09 4.34
CA ILE A 20 3.23 -0.63 2.96
C ILE A 20 1.77 -0.85 2.53
N GLY A 21 1.19 -2.01 2.84
CA GLY A 21 -0.22 -2.30 2.56
C GLY A 21 -1.16 -1.31 3.23
N ALA A 22 -0.94 -1.00 4.51
CA ALA A 22 -1.73 -0.03 5.26
C ALA A 22 -1.66 1.39 4.67
N ILE A 23 -0.47 1.82 4.23
CA ILE A 23 -0.28 3.13 3.56
C ILE A 23 -1.06 3.21 2.24
N ILE A 24 -1.33 2.07 1.57
CA ILE A 24 -2.13 2.05 0.35
C ILE A 24 -3.62 2.00 0.69
N THR A 25 -4.02 1.08 1.56
CA THR A 25 -5.44 0.77 1.82
C THR A 25 -6.15 1.85 2.62
N ILE A 26 -5.52 2.42 3.65
CA ILE A 26 -6.13 3.45 4.49
C ILE A 26 -6.58 4.66 3.66
N PRO A 27 -5.71 5.35 2.91
CA PRO A 27 -6.13 6.51 2.12
C PRO A 27 -7.11 6.15 1.00
N SER A 28 -7.01 4.94 0.43
CA SER A 28 -7.97 4.48 -0.59
C SER A 28 -9.39 4.33 -0.02
N LEU A 29 -9.51 3.69 1.15
CA LEU A 29 -10.80 3.53 1.84
C LEU A 29 -11.35 4.90 2.25
N VAL A 30 -10.51 5.75 2.85
CA VAL A 30 -10.93 7.09 3.28
C VAL A 30 -11.44 7.90 2.08
N ALA A 31 -10.73 7.91 0.96
CA ALA A 31 -11.17 8.62 -0.24
C ALA A 31 -12.47 8.05 -0.82
N PHE A 32 -12.66 6.74 -0.79
CA PHE A 32 -13.88 6.09 -1.24
C PHE A 32 -15.08 6.46 -0.37
N PHE A 33 -14.96 6.35 0.96
CA PHE A 33 -16.05 6.69 1.88
C PHE A 33 -16.38 8.19 1.87
N VAL A 34 -15.37 9.05 1.84
CA VAL A 34 -15.56 10.51 1.75
C VAL A 34 -16.23 10.89 0.43
N SER A 35 -15.78 10.33 -0.70
CA SER A 35 -16.39 10.63 -1.99
C SER A 35 -17.81 10.09 -2.10
N TRP A 36 -18.13 8.93 -1.51
CA TRP A 36 -19.51 8.45 -1.45
C TRP A 36 -20.39 9.43 -0.66
N ILE A 37 -19.97 9.87 0.53
CA ILE A 37 -20.77 10.79 1.35
C ILE A 37 -21.01 12.13 0.62
N VAL A 38 -20.03 12.63 -0.13
CA VAL A 38 -20.13 13.94 -0.78
C VAL A 38 -20.85 13.89 -2.13
N LEU A 39 -20.60 12.86 -2.94
CA LEU A 39 -21.16 12.79 -4.30
C LEU A 39 -22.49 12.03 -4.38
N GLU A 40 -22.84 11.28 -3.32
CA GLU A 40 -24.02 10.39 -3.25
C GLU A 40 -24.10 9.31 -4.36
N ASP A 41 -23.14 9.30 -5.30
CA ASP A 41 -23.02 8.36 -6.40
C ASP A 41 -21.91 7.33 -6.12
N LYS A 42 -22.32 6.06 -5.97
CA LYS A 42 -21.42 4.96 -5.62
C LYS A 42 -20.42 4.62 -6.72
N ILE A 43 -20.79 4.80 -7.99
CA ILE A 43 -19.94 4.47 -9.13
C ILE A 43 -18.81 5.49 -9.24
N THR A 44 -19.14 6.77 -9.07
CA THR A 44 -18.18 7.87 -9.10
C THR A 44 -17.24 7.79 -7.90
N ALA A 45 -17.75 7.47 -6.71
CA ALA A 45 -16.94 7.21 -5.53
C ALA A 45 -15.96 6.05 -5.74
N LEU A 46 -16.41 4.97 -6.41
CA LEU A 46 -15.55 3.82 -6.75
C LEU A 46 -14.40 4.23 -7.67
N ILE A 47 -14.68 5.02 -8.71
CA ILE A 47 -13.65 5.51 -9.64
C ILE A 47 -12.62 6.36 -8.88
N VAL A 48 -13.06 7.27 -8.01
CA VAL A 48 -12.17 8.09 -7.17
C VAL A 48 -11.33 7.21 -6.26
N GLY A 49 -11.93 6.23 -5.60
CA GLY A 49 -11.22 5.27 -4.74
C GLY A 49 -10.14 4.50 -5.51
N VAL A 50 -10.44 4.04 -6.73
CA VAL A 50 -9.48 3.35 -7.60
C VAL A 50 -8.32 4.27 -7.99
N VAL A 51 -8.60 5.51 -8.40
CA VAL A 51 -7.56 6.50 -8.74
C VAL A 51 -6.64 6.75 -7.55
N VAL A 52 -7.20 6.98 -6.37
CA VAL A 52 -6.43 7.19 -5.13
C VAL A 52 -5.62 5.93 -4.77
N HIS A 53 -6.17 4.73 -5.01
CA HIS A 53 -5.46 3.47 -4.79
C HIS A 53 -4.22 3.32 -5.67
N PHE A 54 -4.32 3.67 -6.96
CA PHE A 54 -3.17 3.68 -7.87
C PHE A 54 -2.11 4.72 -7.47
N ILE A 55 -2.54 5.90 -7.03
CA ILE A 55 -1.62 6.94 -6.50
C ILE A 55 -0.92 6.41 -5.24
N GLY A 56 -1.67 5.81 -4.32
CA GLY A 56 -1.15 5.18 -3.10
C GLY A 56 -0.13 4.08 -3.40
N MET A 57 -0.40 3.23 -4.39
CA MET A 57 0.56 2.23 -4.87
C MET A 57 1.85 2.86 -5.40
N GLY A 58 1.75 3.90 -6.24
CA GLY A 58 2.92 4.63 -6.75
C GLY A 58 3.74 5.28 -5.62
N PHE A 59 3.06 5.86 -4.64
CA PHE A 59 3.69 6.48 -3.47
C PHE A 59 4.36 5.44 -2.57
N SER A 60 3.70 4.32 -2.35
CA SER A 60 4.20 3.17 -1.59
C SER A 60 5.41 2.53 -2.24
N PHE A 61 5.52 2.51 -3.57
CA PHE A 61 6.73 2.05 -4.25
C PHE A 61 7.94 2.95 -3.96
N LYS A 62 7.72 4.28 -3.92
CA LYS A 62 8.76 5.27 -3.56
C LYS A 62 9.20 5.12 -2.11
N ILE A 63 8.26 4.88 -1.19
CA ILE A 63 8.54 4.66 0.25
C ILE A 63 9.21 3.30 0.48
N SER A 64 8.75 2.25 -0.20
CA SER A 64 9.28 0.89 -0.10
C SER A 64 10.78 0.85 -0.41
N LYS A 65 11.23 1.55 -1.47
CA LYS A 65 12.66 1.69 -1.79
C LYS A 65 13.47 2.31 -0.65
N LYS A 66 12.91 3.29 0.07
CA LYS A 66 13.56 3.91 1.23
C LYS A 66 13.58 2.95 2.44
N LEU A 67 12.46 2.28 2.71
CA LEU A 67 12.27 1.34 3.83
C LEU A 67 13.09 0.04 3.69
N PHE A 68 13.40 -0.36 2.46
CA PHE A 68 14.25 -1.50 2.15
C PHE A 68 15.74 -1.16 2.22
N ARG A 69 16.13 0.08 1.86
CA ARG A 69 17.52 0.58 1.98
C ARG A 69 17.99 0.79 3.42
N ILE A 70 17.09 0.95 4.38
CA ILE A 70 17.44 1.17 5.81
C ILE A 70 17.96 -0.12 6.49
N LYS A 71 18.08 -1.25 5.77
CA LYS A 71 18.68 -2.50 6.31
C LYS A 71 19.91 -2.92 5.49
N THR A 72 20.87 -2.02 5.36
CA THR A 72 22.24 -2.35 4.98
C THR A 72 23.19 -1.59 5.91
N GLU A 73 23.00 -1.78 7.22
CA GLU A 73 23.94 -1.51 8.31
C GLU A 73 23.53 -2.41 9.48
#